data_AF-A0A355FBM9-F1
#
_entry.id   AF-A0A355FBM9-F1
#
_cell.length_a   1.000
_cell.length_b   1.000
_cell.length_c   1.000
_cell.angle_alpha   90.00
_cell.angle_beta   90.00
_cell.angle_gamma   90.00
#
_symmetry.space_group_name_H-M   'P 1'
#
loop_
_entity.id
_entity.type
_entity.pdbx_description
1 polymer ?
#
loop_
_entity_poly.entity_id
_entity_poly.type
_entity_poly.pdbx_seq_one_letter_code
_entity_poly.pdbx_strand_id
1 'polypeptide(L)'
;LMSAAGGGAMAAVLGCDSEQVQEILAQHGLLGLDVANYNTPSQVVLAGPEADVARAEDVFVAAGATFIPLQNVSAAFHSRYMESAMRPLAEELAAATFSAAKIPVISNVSGRPHAAQEVKELLERQLREPVQWTESIRFLLGAGVVGFEEVGPGGVLTKLIKSIRRSSAPSPAAGAADRLGAASFRRDHKVRRAYVAGAMERGIASQDLVIRLGKAGYLGVFGAAGLELPEIDRALRSIRSSLGPRGVFGVGLRSSPDDPALEMEVVRLCLAQGVGCLEASGFVGASSALVLYRLKGLREMGDGRLQTAHKVIARVARPDVAEAFLLPAPEHLVADLARAGLLTADEAGRAGRVPLADDLCVEPGSAGSGDSGSLALLLPAIVRRRDEVCKHRGYEIEVRVGGGGEIGTPEAAAAAFLLGADFILTGSVNQCTVEAGTSEDVKTLLQAMDVHDTDLVPAGDLFELGAKVRVLKKGVSFPARANRLYDLWRHHGAWEEIDAATRTRIERDYLGGGFEQIFDGPVRNAPEISSAEVERAQGDPRHKMALVFRWYILQAQHLALGGAREQRANYHVPCGPDLGAFNQWAKGTRLESWRDRHADEIADELLEGAARVLSRELRRLAP
;
A
#
# COMPACT_ATOMS: atom_id res chain seq x y z
N LEU A 1 6.81 -32.24 33.96
CA LEU A 1 6.27 -30.85 33.92
C LEU A 1 4.75 -30.86 33.77
N MET A 2 4.19 -31.35 32.66
CA MET A 2 2.73 -31.38 32.43
C MET A 2 1.94 -32.23 33.44
N SER A 3 2.49 -33.35 33.92
CA SER A 3 1.85 -34.19 34.95
C SER A 3 1.75 -33.54 36.33
N ALA A 4 2.46 -32.42 36.55
CA ALA A 4 2.42 -31.66 37.80
C ALA A 4 1.37 -30.53 37.78
N ALA A 5 0.82 -30.21 36.61
CA ALA A 5 -0.34 -29.34 36.50
C ALA A 5 -1.60 -30.17 36.83
N GLY A 6 -2.39 -29.73 37.80
CA GLY A 6 -3.60 -30.42 38.26
C GLY A 6 -4.73 -29.44 38.56
N GLY A 7 -5.96 -29.95 38.74
CA GLY A 7 -7.13 -29.14 39.10
C GLY A 7 -7.80 -28.41 37.94
N GLY A 8 -7.46 -28.78 36.69
CA GLY A 8 -8.12 -28.28 35.48
C GLY A 8 -8.76 -29.42 34.70
N ALA A 9 -9.79 -29.09 33.91
CA ALA A 9 -10.49 -30.01 33.03
C ALA A 9 -10.59 -29.45 31.62
N MET A 10 -10.99 -30.29 30.68
CA MET A 10 -11.24 -29.90 29.28
C MET A 10 -12.53 -30.55 28.77
N ALA A 11 -13.20 -29.88 27.83
CA ALA A 11 -14.41 -30.41 27.18
C ALA A 11 -14.47 -30.01 25.72
N ALA A 12 -14.88 -30.95 24.85
CA ALA A 12 -15.15 -30.66 23.45
C ALA A 12 -16.57 -30.09 23.30
N VAL A 13 -16.70 -29.00 22.55
CA VAL A 13 -17.97 -28.37 22.20
C VAL A 13 -18.17 -28.50 20.70
N LEU A 14 -19.22 -29.20 20.29
CA LEU A 14 -19.56 -29.45 18.88
C LEU A 14 -20.86 -28.74 18.52
N GLY A 15 -20.93 -28.23 17.29
CA GLY A 15 -22.13 -27.57 16.75
C GLY A 15 -22.16 -26.05 16.90
N CYS A 16 -21.16 -25.48 17.58
CA CYS A 16 -20.93 -24.03 17.64
C CYS A 16 -19.62 -23.66 16.94
N ASP A 17 -19.61 -22.50 16.29
CA ASP A 17 -18.38 -21.89 15.82
C ASP A 17 -17.65 -21.12 16.93
N SER A 18 -16.44 -20.66 16.63
CA SER A 18 -15.59 -19.97 17.61
C SER A 18 -16.17 -18.65 18.12
N GLU A 19 -16.93 -17.93 17.30
CA GLU A 19 -17.52 -16.64 17.68
C GLU A 19 -18.69 -16.88 18.64
N GLN A 20 -19.58 -17.81 18.30
CA GLN A 20 -20.67 -18.27 19.16
C GLN A 20 -20.16 -18.77 20.52
N VAL A 21 -19.06 -19.53 20.54
CA VAL A 21 -18.46 -20.01 21.79
C VAL A 21 -18.02 -18.84 22.66
N GLN A 22 -17.32 -17.86 22.09
CA GLN A 22 -16.85 -16.68 22.85
C GLN A 22 -18.02 -15.84 23.38
N GLU A 23 -19.07 -15.65 22.58
CA GLU A 23 -20.29 -14.96 23.00
C GLU A 23 -20.98 -15.68 24.18
N ILE A 24 -21.14 -17.00 24.09
CA ILE A 24 -21.78 -17.81 25.13
C ILE A 24 -20.99 -17.72 26.45
N LEU A 25 -19.66 -17.82 26.38
CA LEU A 25 -18.79 -17.70 27.56
C LEU A 25 -18.92 -16.32 28.22
N ALA A 26 -18.94 -15.25 27.43
CA ALA A 26 -19.08 -13.89 27.94
C ALA A 26 -20.46 -13.65 28.57
N GLN A 27 -21.54 -14.06 27.89
CA GLN A 27 -22.92 -13.87 28.37
C GLN A 27 -23.21 -14.59 29.69
N HIS A 28 -22.57 -15.73 29.94
CA HIS A 28 -22.82 -16.56 31.11
C HIS A 28 -21.74 -16.43 32.20
N GLY A 29 -20.82 -15.48 32.04
CA GLY A 29 -19.76 -15.20 33.03
C GLY A 29 -18.77 -16.35 33.22
N LEU A 30 -18.53 -17.14 32.18
CA LEU A 30 -17.59 -18.28 32.17
C LEU A 30 -16.19 -17.86 31.68
N LEU A 31 -15.74 -16.66 32.07
CA LEU A 31 -14.47 -16.07 31.63
C LEU A 31 -13.21 -16.78 32.17
N GLY A 32 -13.40 -17.77 33.06
CA GLY A 32 -12.36 -18.68 33.52
C GLY A 32 -12.04 -19.81 32.53
N LEU A 33 -12.80 -19.93 31.44
CA LEU A 33 -12.54 -20.91 30.38
C LEU A 33 -11.80 -20.27 29.21
N ASP A 34 -10.75 -20.93 28.76
CA ASP A 34 -10.04 -20.62 27.53
C ASP A 34 -10.43 -21.61 26.43
N VAL A 35 -10.38 -21.17 25.18
CA VAL A 35 -10.38 -22.10 24.05
C VAL A 35 -8.99 -22.70 23.94
N ALA A 36 -8.90 -24.02 24.02
CA ALA A 36 -7.67 -24.79 23.95
C ALA A 36 -7.39 -25.37 22.55
N ASN A 37 -8.44 -25.67 21.77
CA ASN A 37 -8.28 -26.20 20.42
C ASN A 37 -9.35 -25.66 19.47
N TYR A 38 -8.94 -25.25 18.28
CA TYR A 38 -9.82 -24.99 17.13
C TYR A 38 -9.77 -26.21 16.19
N ASN A 39 -10.52 -27.26 16.54
CA ASN A 39 -10.42 -28.56 15.90
C ASN A 39 -11.17 -28.65 14.56
N THR A 40 -12.31 -27.99 14.42
CA THR A 40 -13.01 -27.78 13.13
C THR A 40 -13.78 -26.46 13.21
N PRO A 41 -14.35 -25.93 12.10
CA PRO A 41 -15.21 -24.74 12.16
C PRO A 41 -16.39 -24.85 13.14
N SER A 42 -16.82 -26.07 13.47
CA SER A 42 -17.94 -26.34 14.38
C SER A 42 -17.54 -27.22 15.57
N GLN A 43 -16.24 -27.29 15.90
CA GLN A 43 -15.77 -28.04 17.05
C GLN A 43 -14.57 -27.34 17.68
N VAL A 44 -14.74 -26.91 18.92
CA VAL A 44 -13.66 -26.37 19.76
C VAL A 44 -13.47 -27.23 21.00
N VAL A 45 -12.37 -27.00 21.71
CA VAL A 45 -12.17 -27.57 23.06
C VAL A 45 -11.99 -26.42 24.02
N LEU A 46 -12.73 -26.45 25.13
CA LEU A 46 -12.60 -25.52 26.25
C LEU A 46 -11.70 -26.13 27.32
N ALA A 47 -10.93 -25.29 28.00
CA ALA A 47 -10.06 -25.67 29.10
C ALA A 47 -10.14 -24.65 30.24
N GLY A 48 -10.17 -25.14 31.48
CA GLY A 48 -10.17 -24.28 32.65
C GLY A 48 -10.39 -25.05 33.95
N PRO A 49 -10.77 -24.36 35.04
CA PRO A 49 -11.07 -25.01 36.31
C PRO A 49 -12.20 -26.02 36.16
N GLU A 50 -12.10 -27.16 36.84
CA GLU A 50 -13.07 -28.26 36.74
C GLU A 50 -14.51 -27.81 37.01
N ALA A 51 -14.70 -26.95 38.02
CA ALA A 51 -16.01 -26.39 38.35
C ALA A 51 -16.61 -25.53 37.23
N ASP A 52 -15.78 -24.77 36.49
CA ASP A 52 -16.26 -23.93 35.39
C ASP A 52 -16.55 -24.75 34.14
N VAL A 53 -15.77 -25.80 33.87
CA VAL A 53 -16.05 -26.74 32.78
C VAL A 53 -17.36 -27.49 33.04
N ALA A 54 -17.60 -27.92 34.28
CA ALA A 54 -18.86 -28.57 34.68
C ALA A 54 -20.07 -27.63 34.51
N ARG A 55 -19.92 -26.35 34.89
CA ARG A 55 -20.99 -25.35 34.71
C ARG A 55 -21.26 -25.02 33.24
N ALA A 56 -20.27 -25.16 32.37
CA ALA A 56 -20.42 -24.86 30.95
C ALA A 56 -21.30 -25.89 30.21
N GLU A 57 -21.42 -27.13 30.72
CA GLU A 57 -22.19 -28.19 30.07
C GLU A 57 -23.65 -27.78 29.83
N ASP A 58 -24.36 -27.39 30.88
CA ASP A 58 -25.76 -26.98 30.78
C ASP A 58 -25.95 -25.78 29.85
N VAL A 59 -25.01 -24.83 29.88
CA VAL A 59 -25.04 -23.60 29.07
C VAL A 59 -24.92 -23.93 27.58
N PHE A 60 -23.94 -24.76 27.21
CA PHE A 60 -23.71 -25.12 25.81
C PHE A 60 -24.78 -26.08 25.29
N VAL A 61 -25.27 -27.01 26.10
CA VAL A 61 -26.40 -27.88 25.73
C VAL A 61 -27.67 -27.08 25.49
N ALA A 62 -27.96 -26.08 26.34
CA ALA A 62 -29.10 -25.17 26.13
C ALA A 62 -28.96 -24.33 24.85
N ALA A 63 -27.74 -24.00 24.43
CA ALA A 63 -27.44 -23.33 23.17
C ALA A 63 -27.48 -24.25 21.94
N GLY A 64 -27.84 -25.54 22.11
CA GLY A 64 -27.94 -26.52 21.02
C GLY A 64 -26.62 -27.19 20.64
N ALA A 65 -25.55 -26.99 21.42
CA ALA A 65 -24.28 -27.66 21.23
C ALA A 65 -24.28 -29.07 21.82
N THR A 66 -23.42 -29.95 21.31
CA THR A 66 -23.04 -31.18 22.01
C THR A 66 -21.80 -30.92 22.84
N PHE A 67 -21.89 -31.13 24.15
CA PHE A 67 -20.79 -30.94 25.11
C PHE A 67 -20.26 -32.31 25.56
N ILE A 68 -18.94 -32.51 25.48
CA ILE A 68 -18.31 -33.79 25.79
C ILE A 68 -17.11 -33.56 26.73
N PRO A 69 -17.24 -33.86 28.03
CA PRO A 69 -16.12 -33.81 28.98
C PRO A 69 -15.01 -34.81 28.61
N LEU A 70 -13.74 -34.38 28.69
CA LEU A 70 -12.58 -35.22 28.38
C LEU A 70 -12.06 -35.93 29.64
N GLN A 71 -12.48 -37.18 29.83
CA GLN A 71 -12.26 -37.94 31.08
C GLN A 71 -10.81 -38.31 31.41
N ASN A 72 -9.90 -38.32 30.42
CA ASN A 72 -8.49 -38.70 30.60
C ASN A 72 -7.55 -37.49 30.71
N VAL A 73 -8.08 -36.32 31.04
CA VAL A 73 -7.33 -35.06 31.09
C VAL A 73 -7.39 -34.50 32.51
N SER A 74 -6.22 -34.41 33.15
CA SER A 74 -6.10 -33.94 34.55
C SER A 74 -5.72 -32.46 34.67
N ALA A 75 -5.59 -31.75 33.55
CA ALA A 75 -5.11 -30.38 33.48
C ALA A 75 -5.76 -29.58 32.33
N ALA A 76 -5.84 -28.26 32.47
CA ALA A 76 -6.35 -27.36 31.44
C ALA A 76 -5.26 -27.04 30.40
N PHE A 77 -4.94 -27.98 29.50
CA PHE A 77 -3.90 -27.79 28.48
C PHE A 77 -4.24 -26.68 27.48
N HIS A 78 -3.21 -26.09 26.86
CA HIS A 78 -3.34 -25.04 25.84
C HIS A 78 -4.11 -23.81 26.33
N SER A 79 -3.92 -23.46 27.60
CA SER A 79 -4.62 -22.35 28.26
C SER A 79 -3.70 -21.58 29.21
N ARG A 80 -4.19 -20.46 29.74
CA ARG A 80 -3.49 -19.66 30.76
C ARG A 80 -3.06 -20.46 31.99
N TYR A 81 -3.72 -21.57 32.29
CA TYR A 81 -3.42 -22.40 33.46
C TYR A 81 -2.11 -23.19 33.32
N MET A 82 -1.51 -23.23 32.12
CA MET A 82 -0.22 -23.88 31.86
C MET A 82 1.00 -22.96 32.05
N GLU A 83 0.79 -21.69 32.41
CA GLU A 83 1.86 -20.68 32.57
C GLU A 83 2.96 -21.14 33.55
N SER A 84 2.58 -21.81 34.65
CA SER A 84 3.53 -22.33 35.64
C SER A 84 4.41 -23.48 35.09
N ALA A 85 3.92 -24.23 34.10
CA ALA A 85 4.66 -25.30 33.44
C ALA A 85 5.51 -24.80 32.27
N MET A 86 5.22 -23.60 31.73
CA MET A 86 5.96 -22.99 30.62
C MET A 86 7.38 -22.61 31.03
N ARG A 87 7.56 -21.96 32.19
CA ARG A 87 8.87 -21.44 32.60
C ARG A 87 9.94 -22.54 32.77
N PRO A 88 9.67 -23.66 33.46
CA PRO A 88 10.62 -24.77 33.52
C PRO A 88 10.88 -25.40 32.15
N LEU A 89 9.88 -25.42 31.25
CA LEU A 89 10.08 -25.91 29.89
C LEU A 89 11.01 -24.99 29.08
N ALA A 90 10.84 -23.68 29.19
CA ALA A 90 11.68 -22.69 28.52
C ALA A 90 13.15 -22.84 28.94
N GLU A 91 13.41 -23.07 30.22
CA GLU A 91 14.76 -23.33 30.75
C GLU A 91 15.40 -24.59 30.12
N GLU A 92 14.64 -25.68 30.02
CA GLU A 92 15.10 -26.92 29.35
C GLU A 92 15.32 -26.71 27.85
N LEU A 93 14.41 -26.00 27.17
CA LEU A 93 14.51 -25.70 25.74
C LEU A 93 15.68 -24.75 25.43
N ALA A 94 16.06 -23.87 26.36
CA ALA A 94 17.21 -23.00 26.22
C ALA A 94 18.51 -23.82 26.06
N ALA A 95 18.65 -24.92 26.79
CA ALA A 95 19.79 -25.83 26.70
C ALA A 95 19.81 -26.71 25.45
N ALA A 96 18.65 -26.90 24.79
CA ALA A 96 18.55 -27.72 23.58
C ALA A 96 19.03 -26.98 22.31
N THR A 97 19.63 -27.72 21.37
CA THR A 97 19.99 -27.21 20.04
C THR A 97 19.05 -27.80 18.99
N PHE A 98 18.42 -26.93 18.19
CA PHE A 98 17.51 -27.34 17.12
C PHE A 98 18.17 -27.10 15.75
N SER A 99 18.05 -28.09 14.87
CA SER A 99 18.49 -27.99 13.48
C SER A 99 17.29 -27.74 12.56
N ALA A 100 17.56 -27.29 11.33
CA ALA A 100 16.53 -27.16 10.30
C ALA A 100 15.88 -28.52 10.04
N ALA A 101 14.54 -28.55 10.09
CA ALA A 101 13.78 -29.76 9.84
C ALA A 101 13.90 -30.15 8.36
N LYS A 102 14.25 -31.42 8.08
CA LYS A 102 14.30 -31.95 6.71
C LYS A 102 12.91 -32.13 6.12
N ILE A 103 11.92 -32.35 6.98
CA ILE A 103 10.49 -32.42 6.64
C ILE A 103 9.85 -31.21 7.31
N PRO A 104 9.15 -30.33 6.57
CA PRO A 104 8.46 -29.19 7.16
C PRO A 104 7.48 -29.63 8.26
N VAL A 105 7.59 -29.02 9.44
CA VAL A 105 6.70 -29.26 10.57
C VAL A 105 5.75 -28.08 10.68
N ILE A 106 4.44 -28.35 10.71
CA ILE A 106 3.43 -27.31 10.90
C ILE A 106 3.23 -27.10 12.39
N SER A 107 3.46 -25.88 12.86
CA SER A 107 3.23 -25.53 14.26
C SER A 107 1.75 -25.50 14.58
N ASN A 108 1.37 -26.11 15.70
CA ASN A 108 0.02 -26.05 16.23
C ASN A 108 -0.36 -24.67 16.78
N VAL A 109 0.61 -23.78 16.99
CA VAL A 109 0.36 -22.42 17.49
C VAL A 109 0.07 -21.46 16.34
N SER A 110 0.85 -21.52 15.26
CA SER A 110 0.71 -20.61 14.12
C SER A 110 -0.13 -21.18 12.98
N GLY A 111 -0.31 -22.51 12.92
CA GLY A 111 -0.89 -23.19 11.76
C GLY A 111 -0.04 -23.09 10.49
N ARG A 112 1.27 -22.83 10.64
CA ARG A 112 2.23 -22.59 9.55
C ARG A 112 3.53 -23.39 9.76
N PRO A 113 4.32 -23.65 8.70
CA PRO A 113 5.66 -24.19 8.85
C PRO A 113 6.55 -23.19 9.61
N HIS A 114 7.53 -23.70 10.36
CA HIS A 114 8.47 -22.88 11.11
C HIS A 114 9.92 -23.22 10.76
N ALA A 115 10.81 -22.25 10.93
CA ALA A 115 12.25 -22.42 10.83
C ALA A 115 12.86 -22.90 12.15
N ALA A 116 14.14 -23.28 12.13
CA ALA A 116 14.84 -23.84 13.29
C ALA A 116 14.91 -22.85 14.48
N GLN A 117 15.09 -21.57 14.18
CA GLN A 117 15.20 -20.53 15.20
C GLN A 117 13.90 -20.25 15.95
N GLU A 118 12.75 -20.61 15.37
CA GLU A 118 11.41 -20.35 15.94
C GLU A 118 10.94 -21.50 16.85
N VAL A 119 11.61 -22.67 16.81
CA VAL A 119 11.13 -23.90 17.49
C VAL A 119 10.95 -23.69 18.99
N LYS A 120 11.91 -23.04 19.65
CA LYS A 120 11.90 -22.84 21.10
C LYS A 120 10.68 -22.02 21.53
N GLU A 121 10.52 -20.85 20.92
CA GLU A 121 9.40 -19.95 21.20
C GLU A 121 8.05 -20.65 20.92
N LEU A 122 7.93 -21.36 19.80
CA LEU A 122 6.69 -22.04 19.44
C LEU A 122 6.34 -23.19 20.40
N LEU A 123 7.32 -23.95 20.89
CA LEU A 123 7.10 -25.00 21.88
C LEU A 123 6.70 -24.45 23.24
N GLU A 124 7.28 -23.32 23.67
CA GLU A 124 6.88 -22.62 24.90
C GLU A 124 5.43 -22.13 24.79
N ARG A 125 5.12 -21.44 23.69
CA ARG A 125 3.78 -20.91 23.43
C ARG A 125 2.73 -22.01 23.31
N GLN A 126 3.09 -23.16 22.75
CA GLN A 126 2.18 -24.30 22.57
C GLN A 126 1.57 -24.79 23.89
N LEU A 127 2.22 -24.58 25.04
CA LEU A 127 1.63 -24.99 26.33
C LEU A 127 0.40 -24.17 26.71
N ARG A 128 0.39 -22.88 26.36
CA ARG A 128 -0.59 -21.90 26.87
C ARG A 128 -1.50 -21.31 25.80
N GLU A 129 -1.14 -21.45 24.53
CA GLU A 129 -1.91 -20.96 23.39
C GLU A 129 -2.73 -22.07 22.75
N PRO A 130 -3.91 -21.73 22.17
CA PRO A 130 -4.77 -22.70 21.52
C PRO A 130 -4.10 -23.40 20.35
N VAL A 131 -4.44 -24.68 20.17
CA VAL A 131 -4.08 -25.46 18.99
C VAL A 131 -4.92 -25.02 17.79
N GLN A 132 -4.27 -24.44 16.80
CA GLN A 132 -4.82 -23.97 15.52
C GLN A 132 -4.99 -25.09 14.49
N TRP A 133 -5.59 -26.22 14.87
CA TRP A 133 -5.66 -27.42 14.01
C TRP A 133 -6.40 -27.17 12.69
N THR A 134 -7.52 -26.45 12.73
CA THR A 134 -8.29 -26.08 11.55
C THR A 134 -7.43 -25.31 10.54
N GLU A 135 -6.64 -24.35 11.02
CA GLU A 135 -5.75 -23.55 10.18
C GLU A 135 -4.56 -24.37 9.66
N SER A 136 -3.98 -25.27 10.46
CA SER A 136 -2.94 -26.20 10.00
C SER A 136 -3.41 -27.04 8.80
N ILE A 137 -4.61 -27.61 8.88
CA ILE A 137 -5.16 -28.42 7.79
C ILE A 137 -5.56 -27.55 6.60
N ARG A 138 -6.16 -26.38 6.83
CA ARG A 138 -6.48 -25.43 5.74
C ARG A 138 -5.23 -24.98 5.00
N PHE A 139 -4.13 -24.75 5.70
CA PHE A 139 -2.82 -24.46 5.11
C PHE A 139 -2.33 -25.62 4.24
N LEU A 140 -2.33 -26.84 4.77
CA LEU A 140 -1.86 -28.03 4.03
C LEU A 140 -2.70 -28.30 2.78
N LEU A 141 -4.03 -28.22 2.90
CA LEU A 141 -4.93 -28.31 1.74
C LEU A 141 -4.64 -27.20 0.73
N GLY A 142 -4.36 -25.99 1.20
CA GLY A 142 -3.94 -24.86 0.38
C GLY A 142 -2.65 -25.12 -0.39
N ALA A 143 -1.68 -25.75 0.26
CA ALA A 143 -0.40 -26.16 -0.31
C ALA A 143 -0.50 -27.36 -1.27
N GLY A 144 -1.72 -27.87 -1.54
CA GLY A 144 -1.94 -28.98 -2.47
C GLY A 144 -1.76 -30.37 -1.86
N VAL A 145 -1.69 -30.48 -0.53
CA VAL A 145 -1.60 -31.78 0.14
C VAL A 145 -2.95 -32.51 0.05
N VAL A 146 -2.95 -33.67 -0.59
CA VAL A 146 -4.16 -34.49 -0.79
C VAL A 146 -4.21 -35.77 0.07
N GLY A 147 -3.04 -36.24 0.51
CA GLY A 147 -2.87 -37.42 1.36
C GLY A 147 -2.58 -37.02 2.81
N PHE A 148 -3.25 -37.66 3.76
CA PHE A 148 -3.03 -37.49 5.19
C PHE A 148 -2.94 -38.86 5.83
N GLU A 149 -1.92 -39.07 6.66
CA GLU A 149 -1.71 -40.29 7.43
C GLU A 149 -1.62 -39.94 8.91
N GLU A 150 -2.48 -40.55 9.73
CA GLU A 150 -2.49 -40.39 11.18
C GLU A 150 -1.62 -41.49 11.80
N VAL A 151 -0.58 -41.08 12.54
CA VAL A 151 0.35 -42.00 13.23
C VAL A 151 -0.03 -42.08 14.70
N GLY A 152 -0.45 -43.25 15.16
CA GLY A 152 -0.81 -43.51 16.57
C GLY A 152 -2.10 -44.32 16.72
N PRO A 153 -2.49 -44.67 17.96
CA PRO A 153 -3.73 -45.39 18.21
C PRO A 153 -4.95 -44.48 18.00
N GLY A 154 -5.91 -44.89 17.18
CA GLY A 154 -7.20 -44.18 17.02
C GLY A 154 -7.49 -43.75 15.58
N GLY A 155 -8.25 -42.66 15.44
CA GLY A 155 -8.69 -42.12 14.15
C GLY A 155 -9.37 -40.75 14.28
N VAL A 156 -9.00 -39.98 15.31
CA VAL A 156 -9.64 -38.70 15.62
C VAL A 156 -9.18 -37.66 14.61
N LEU A 157 -7.86 -37.54 14.37
CA LEU A 157 -7.32 -36.54 13.45
C LEU A 157 -7.85 -36.76 12.03
N THR A 158 -7.94 -38.01 11.59
CA THR A 158 -8.52 -38.40 10.30
C THR A 158 -9.97 -37.94 10.17
N LYS A 159 -10.78 -38.07 11.22
CA LYS A 159 -12.17 -37.58 11.24
C LYS A 159 -12.24 -36.06 11.21
N LEU A 160 -11.38 -35.36 11.97
CA LEU A 160 -11.30 -33.90 11.96
C LEU A 160 -10.89 -33.37 10.58
N ILE A 161 -9.88 -33.97 9.95
CA ILE A 161 -9.46 -33.63 8.58
C ILE A 161 -10.62 -33.82 7.59
N LYS A 162 -11.35 -34.93 7.66
CA LYS A 162 -12.55 -35.15 6.82
C LYS A 162 -13.65 -34.12 7.09
N SER A 163 -13.81 -33.66 8.32
CA SER A 163 -14.74 -32.57 8.66
C SER A 163 -14.28 -31.26 8.02
N ILE A 164 -13.04 -30.83 8.28
CA ILE A 164 -12.45 -29.60 7.74
C ILE A 164 -12.51 -29.61 6.21
N ARG A 165 -12.18 -30.71 5.53
CA ARG A 165 -12.27 -30.79 4.07
C ARG A 165 -13.67 -30.56 3.51
N ARG A 166 -14.72 -30.88 4.29
CA ARG A 166 -16.13 -30.69 3.89
C ARG A 166 -16.65 -29.31 4.25
N SER A 167 -16.19 -28.73 5.36
CA SER A 167 -16.76 -27.50 5.94
C SER A 167 -15.86 -26.27 5.82
N SER A 168 -14.60 -26.42 5.39
CA SER A 168 -13.63 -25.33 5.25
C SER A 168 -13.07 -25.25 3.84
N ALA A 169 -13.02 -24.02 3.32
CA ALA A 169 -12.20 -23.72 2.16
C ALA A 169 -10.70 -23.90 2.50
N PRO A 170 -9.89 -24.51 1.62
CA PRO A 170 -8.44 -24.43 1.73
C PRO A 170 -8.00 -22.97 1.88
N SER A 171 -7.04 -22.71 2.77
CA SER A 171 -6.28 -21.45 2.76
C SER A 171 -5.63 -21.29 1.39
N PRO A 172 -5.40 -20.08 0.86
CA PRO A 172 -4.49 -19.95 -0.27
C PRO A 172 -3.17 -20.64 0.07
N ALA A 173 -2.57 -21.33 -0.90
CA ALA A 173 -1.24 -21.92 -0.73
C ALA A 173 -0.27 -20.87 -0.16
N ALA A 174 0.73 -21.29 0.62
CA ALA A 174 1.88 -20.46 0.92
C ALA A 174 2.39 -19.80 -0.38
N GLY A 175 2.55 -18.48 -0.38
CA GLY A 175 2.99 -17.73 -1.56
C GLY A 175 1.94 -17.52 -2.67
N ALA A 176 0.64 -17.72 -2.41
CA ALA A 176 -0.40 -17.30 -3.37
C ALA A 176 -0.35 -15.80 -3.66
N ALA A 177 -0.15 -14.97 -2.63
CA ALA A 177 0.09 -13.53 -2.79
C ALA A 177 1.36 -13.22 -3.60
N ASP A 178 2.41 -14.04 -3.43
CA ASP A 178 3.68 -13.90 -4.18
C ASP A 178 3.50 -14.24 -5.69
N ARG A 179 2.39 -14.88 -6.05
CA ARG A 179 2.04 -15.21 -7.44
C ARG A 179 1.12 -14.19 -8.10
N LEU A 180 0.56 -13.22 -7.34
CA LEU A 180 -0.24 -12.16 -7.93
C LEU A 180 0.63 -11.21 -8.76
N GLY A 181 0.12 -10.82 -9.92
CA GLY A 181 0.83 -9.98 -10.89
C GLY A 181 1.99 -10.68 -11.61
N ALA A 182 2.66 -9.93 -12.47
CA ALA A 182 3.69 -10.42 -13.36
C ALA A 182 4.97 -10.81 -12.61
N ALA A 183 5.45 -12.03 -12.89
CA ALA A 183 6.74 -12.49 -12.39
C ALA A 183 7.91 -11.66 -12.95
N SER A 184 7.76 -11.12 -14.16
CA SER A 184 8.73 -10.21 -14.78
C SER A 184 8.86 -8.90 -14.02
N PHE A 185 7.75 -8.31 -13.56
CA PHE A 185 7.79 -7.14 -12.69
C PHE A 185 8.63 -7.40 -11.43
N ARG A 186 8.33 -8.50 -10.72
CA ARG A 186 9.06 -8.89 -9.50
C ARG A 186 10.55 -9.10 -9.73
N ARG A 187 10.91 -9.77 -10.82
CA ARG A 187 12.30 -10.03 -11.20
C ARG A 187 13.03 -8.73 -11.57
N ASP A 188 12.44 -7.91 -12.41
CA ASP A 188 13.08 -6.72 -12.97
C ASP A 188 13.26 -5.61 -11.92
N HIS A 189 12.27 -5.45 -11.03
CA HIS A 189 12.34 -4.53 -9.88
C HIS A 189 12.94 -5.18 -8.62
N LYS A 190 13.29 -6.47 -8.66
CA LYS A 190 13.87 -7.24 -7.54
C LYS A 190 13.04 -7.13 -6.25
N VAL A 191 11.73 -7.20 -6.39
CA VAL A 191 10.75 -7.16 -5.30
C VAL A 191 10.14 -8.54 -5.07
N ARG A 192 9.72 -8.79 -3.83
CA ARG A 192 9.07 -10.03 -3.40
C ARG A 192 7.66 -10.18 -3.98
N ARG A 193 6.90 -9.09 -4.09
CA ARG A 193 5.52 -9.09 -4.61
C ARG A 193 5.29 -7.94 -5.60
N ALA A 194 4.31 -8.09 -6.47
CA ALA A 194 3.97 -7.11 -7.52
C ALA A 194 3.17 -5.93 -6.96
N TYR A 195 3.81 -5.12 -6.13
CA TYR A 195 3.21 -4.00 -5.40
C TYR A 195 4.16 -2.81 -5.32
N VAL A 196 3.58 -1.62 -5.46
CA VAL A 196 4.26 -0.34 -5.38
C VAL A 196 3.53 0.56 -4.39
N ALA A 197 4.26 1.20 -3.49
CA ALA A 197 3.76 2.40 -2.81
C ALA A 197 4.20 3.61 -3.63
N GLY A 198 3.23 4.27 -4.26
CA GLY A 198 3.49 5.36 -5.20
C GLY A 198 4.01 6.63 -4.52
N ALA A 199 4.62 7.49 -5.32
CA ALA A 199 5.10 8.78 -4.85
C ALA A 199 3.94 9.63 -4.30
N MET A 200 4.18 10.23 -3.13
CA MET A 200 3.34 11.27 -2.54
C MET A 200 4.25 12.47 -2.25
N GLU A 201 3.94 13.59 -2.88
CA GLU A 201 4.80 14.78 -3.01
C GLU A 201 5.26 15.36 -1.67
N ARG A 202 6.23 16.28 -1.73
CA ARG A 202 6.79 17.02 -0.59
C ARG A 202 7.28 16.10 0.52
N GLY A 203 7.83 14.93 0.16
CA GLY A 203 8.36 13.96 1.11
C GLY A 203 7.29 13.22 1.94
N ILE A 204 6.00 13.30 1.58
CA ILE A 204 4.94 12.52 2.24
C ILE A 204 5.23 11.01 2.08
N ALA A 205 5.60 10.59 0.87
CA ALA A 205 6.26 9.30 0.67
C ALA A 205 7.72 9.44 1.12
N SER A 206 7.90 9.35 2.43
CA SER A 206 9.11 9.70 3.15
C SER A 206 10.23 8.69 2.92
N GLN A 207 11.45 9.06 3.32
CA GLN A 207 12.58 8.13 3.37
C GLN A 207 12.26 6.91 4.26
N ASP A 208 11.57 7.08 5.38
CA ASP A 208 11.27 6.01 6.33
C ASP A 208 10.28 5.00 5.73
N LEU A 209 9.29 5.51 4.99
CA LEU A 209 8.31 4.71 4.27
C LEU A 209 8.99 3.86 3.19
N VAL A 210 9.86 4.49 2.41
CA VAL A 210 10.63 3.81 1.35
C VAL A 210 11.59 2.78 1.93
N ILE A 211 12.30 3.11 3.01
CA ILE A 211 13.22 2.18 3.69
C ILE A 211 12.47 0.97 4.22
N ARG A 212 11.33 1.18 4.87
CA ARG A 212 10.53 0.09 5.43
C ARG A 212 10.05 -0.86 4.35
N LEU A 213 9.43 -0.33 3.30
CA LEU A 213 8.97 -1.13 2.15
C LEU A 213 10.12 -1.87 1.46
N GLY A 214 11.25 -1.20 1.23
CA GLY A 214 12.42 -1.80 0.61
C GLY A 214 12.96 -2.98 1.43
N LYS A 215 12.99 -2.88 2.76
CA LYS A 215 13.39 -3.98 3.66
C LYS A 215 12.41 -5.15 3.63
N ALA A 216 11.12 -4.89 3.45
CA ALA A 216 10.07 -5.91 3.32
C ALA A 216 9.97 -6.54 1.90
N GLY A 217 10.81 -6.07 0.96
CA GLY A 217 10.84 -6.54 -0.42
C GLY A 217 9.76 -5.94 -1.31
N TYR A 218 9.31 -4.71 -1.03
CA TYR A 218 8.36 -3.96 -1.85
C TYR A 218 9.05 -2.77 -2.54
N LEU A 219 8.45 -2.26 -3.63
CA LEU A 219 8.92 -1.05 -4.27
C LEU A 219 8.28 0.17 -3.60
N GLY A 220 9.04 0.88 -2.77
CA GLY A 220 8.67 2.21 -2.29
C GLY A 220 9.22 3.30 -3.20
N VAL A 221 8.42 4.31 -3.52
CA VAL A 221 8.82 5.45 -4.37
C VAL A 221 8.87 6.73 -3.53
N PHE A 222 10.05 7.34 -3.44
CA PHE A 222 10.25 8.58 -2.68
C PHE A 222 9.57 9.77 -3.35
N GLY A 223 8.85 10.57 -2.56
CA GLY A 223 8.10 11.74 -3.03
C GLY A 223 8.93 13.00 -3.21
N ALA A 224 9.75 13.07 -4.27
CA ALA A 224 10.69 14.17 -4.48
C ALA A 224 10.05 15.49 -4.96
N ALA A 225 8.90 15.45 -5.63
CA ALA A 225 8.27 16.65 -6.17
C ALA A 225 7.94 17.67 -5.06
N GLY A 226 8.30 18.94 -5.27
CA GLY A 226 8.10 20.02 -4.30
C GLY A 226 9.12 20.06 -3.14
N LEU A 227 10.22 19.30 -3.23
CA LEU A 227 11.38 19.41 -2.35
C LEU A 227 12.56 20.05 -3.09
N GLU A 228 13.45 20.69 -2.35
CA GLU A 228 14.67 21.26 -2.91
C GLU A 228 15.72 20.17 -3.21
N LEU A 229 16.56 20.39 -4.23
CA LEU A 229 17.59 19.41 -4.63
C LEU A 229 18.50 18.92 -3.48
N PRO A 230 18.98 19.79 -2.55
CA PRO A 230 19.78 19.33 -1.42
C PRO A 230 19.01 18.41 -0.45
N GLU A 231 17.69 18.60 -0.32
CA GLU A 231 16.84 17.75 0.51
C GLU A 231 16.63 16.39 -0.16
N ILE A 232 16.39 16.39 -1.48
CA ILE A 232 16.32 15.17 -2.28
C ILE A 232 17.63 14.38 -2.13
N ASP A 233 18.80 15.00 -2.35
CA ASP A 233 20.10 14.31 -2.25
C ASP A 233 20.31 13.69 -0.86
N ARG A 234 19.98 14.43 0.21
CA ARG A 234 20.07 13.92 1.58
C ARG A 234 19.19 12.70 1.81
N ALA A 235 17.93 12.75 1.35
CA ALA A 235 16.99 11.65 1.47
C ALA A 235 17.46 10.42 0.68
N LEU A 236 17.90 10.59 -0.58
CA LEU A 236 18.39 9.49 -1.41
C LEU A 236 19.61 8.80 -0.80
N ARG A 237 20.55 9.57 -0.24
CA ARG A 237 21.71 9.01 0.49
C ARG A 237 21.29 8.23 1.73
N SER A 238 20.30 8.72 2.49
CA SER A 238 19.77 8.05 3.69
C SER A 238 19.06 6.73 3.34
N ILE A 239 18.24 6.72 2.28
CA ILE A 239 17.58 5.52 1.78
C ILE A 239 18.63 4.50 1.32
N ARG A 240 19.62 4.95 0.53
CA ARG A 240 20.70 4.09 0.04
C ARG A 240 21.53 3.48 1.16
N SER A 241 21.90 4.26 2.17
CA SER A 241 22.69 3.75 3.31
C SER A 241 21.90 2.71 4.11
N SER A 242 20.58 2.89 4.25
CA SER A 242 19.72 2.00 5.02
C SER A 242 19.34 0.70 4.30
N LEU A 243 19.18 0.72 2.98
CA LEU A 243 18.86 -0.47 2.18
C LEU A 243 20.11 -1.20 1.65
N GLY A 244 21.27 -0.53 1.73
CA GLY A 244 22.53 -1.05 1.23
C GLY A 244 22.69 -1.00 -0.30
N PRO A 245 23.82 -1.48 -0.83
CA PRO A 245 24.17 -1.34 -2.25
C PRO A 245 23.21 -2.04 -3.21
N ARG A 246 22.53 -3.10 -2.75
CA ARG A 246 21.54 -3.85 -3.54
C ARG A 246 20.10 -3.42 -3.27
N GLY A 247 19.90 -2.47 -2.35
CA GLY A 247 18.60 -1.91 -2.02
C GLY A 247 17.91 -1.32 -3.23
N VAL A 248 16.64 -1.68 -3.44
CA VAL A 248 15.82 -1.14 -4.52
C VAL A 248 14.82 -0.16 -3.94
N PHE A 249 14.71 0.99 -4.60
CA PHE A 249 13.69 2.00 -4.36
C PHE A 249 13.53 2.85 -5.62
N GLY A 250 12.38 3.52 -5.71
CA GLY A 250 12.09 4.47 -6.76
C GLY A 250 12.13 5.93 -6.29
N VAL A 251 12.12 6.85 -7.24
CA VAL A 251 11.91 8.29 -7.00
C VAL A 251 10.81 8.80 -7.91
N GLY A 252 9.87 9.56 -7.36
CA GLY A 252 8.83 10.23 -8.11
C GLY A 252 9.39 11.42 -8.87
N LEU A 253 9.23 11.42 -10.19
CA LEU A 253 9.52 12.55 -11.06
C LEU A 253 8.18 13.12 -11.55
N ARG A 254 7.92 14.39 -11.24
CA ARG A 254 6.79 15.14 -11.78
C ARG A 254 7.24 15.93 -13.00
N SER A 255 6.40 16.01 -14.02
CA SER A 255 6.64 16.87 -15.17
C SER A 255 6.62 18.34 -14.76
N SER A 256 7.65 19.07 -15.18
CA SER A 256 7.78 20.51 -14.97
C SER A 256 8.01 21.19 -16.32
N PRO A 257 6.97 21.36 -17.17
CA PRO A 257 7.13 21.91 -18.52
C PRO A 257 7.67 23.36 -18.50
N ASP A 258 7.35 24.12 -17.45
CA ASP A 258 7.81 25.49 -17.27
C ASP A 258 9.25 25.57 -16.73
N ASP A 259 9.76 24.49 -16.14
CA ASP A 259 11.15 24.35 -15.70
C ASP A 259 11.74 22.95 -16.03
N PRO A 260 12.10 22.70 -17.30
CA PRO A 260 12.72 21.44 -17.71
C PRO A 260 14.13 21.24 -17.13
N ALA A 261 14.77 22.31 -16.61
CA ALA A 261 16.10 22.23 -16.03
C ALA A 261 16.06 21.52 -14.67
N LEU A 262 15.09 21.86 -13.83
CA LEU A 262 14.85 21.16 -12.56
C LEU A 262 14.62 19.66 -12.77
N GLU A 263 13.81 19.28 -13.76
CA GLU A 263 13.57 17.89 -14.11
C GLU A 263 14.88 17.15 -14.45
N MET A 264 15.75 17.79 -15.25
CA MET A 264 17.06 17.27 -15.61
C MET A 264 18.01 17.15 -14.40
N GLU A 265 18.00 18.10 -13.48
CA GLU A 265 18.83 18.07 -12.27
C GLU A 265 18.43 16.93 -11.32
N VAL A 266 17.12 16.72 -11.12
CA VAL A 266 16.61 15.58 -10.34
C VAL A 266 17.01 14.25 -10.99
N VAL A 267 16.92 14.13 -12.33
CA VAL A 267 17.36 12.93 -13.04
C VAL A 267 18.86 12.70 -12.88
N ARG A 268 19.70 13.73 -13.02
CA ARG A 268 21.16 13.60 -12.83
C ARG A 268 21.51 13.15 -11.43
N LEU A 269 20.80 13.68 -10.43
CA LEU A 269 20.95 13.27 -9.04
C LEU A 269 20.55 11.79 -8.85
N CYS A 270 19.43 11.36 -9.44
CA CYS A 270 18.99 9.97 -9.40
C CYS A 270 20.01 9.01 -10.04
N LEU A 271 20.59 9.39 -11.18
CA LEU A 271 21.65 8.64 -11.84
C LEU A 271 22.91 8.54 -10.95
N ALA A 272 23.33 9.66 -10.34
CA ALA A 272 24.49 9.70 -9.46
C ALA A 272 24.32 8.82 -8.20
N GLN A 273 23.10 8.73 -7.65
CA GLN A 273 22.77 7.92 -6.47
C GLN A 273 22.37 6.47 -6.82
N GLY A 274 22.44 6.10 -8.11
CA GLY A 274 22.12 4.75 -8.60
C GLY A 274 20.66 4.35 -8.37
N VAL A 275 19.73 5.31 -8.41
CA VAL A 275 18.29 5.04 -8.27
C VAL A 275 17.86 4.10 -9.40
N GLY A 276 17.20 3.00 -9.03
CA GLY A 276 16.87 1.92 -9.97
C GLY A 276 15.58 2.13 -10.76
N CYS A 277 14.67 2.96 -10.24
CA CYS A 277 13.38 3.23 -10.86
C CYS A 277 12.96 4.70 -10.73
N LEU A 278 12.38 5.27 -11.78
CA LEU A 278 11.60 6.49 -11.70
C LEU A 278 10.11 6.19 -11.85
N GLU A 279 9.29 6.86 -11.04
CA GLU A 279 7.85 6.96 -11.27
C GLU A 279 7.58 8.30 -11.94
N ALA A 280 7.19 8.29 -13.22
CA ALA A 280 6.93 9.50 -14.00
C ALA A 280 5.44 9.87 -13.91
N SER A 281 5.14 11.10 -13.48
CA SER A 281 3.76 11.61 -13.30
C SER A 281 3.60 13.02 -13.91
N GLY A 282 2.40 13.32 -14.41
CA GLY A 282 2.09 14.61 -15.05
C GLY A 282 2.65 14.79 -16.48
N PHE A 283 3.34 13.78 -17.02
CA PHE A 283 3.89 13.82 -18.37
C PHE A 283 2.82 13.53 -19.42
N VAL A 284 2.86 14.28 -20.52
CA VAL A 284 2.08 14.01 -21.74
C VAL A 284 2.87 13.25 -22.81
N GLY A 285 4.18 13.05 -22.60
CA GLY A 285 5.08 12.38 -23.51
C GLY A 285 6.53 12.41 -23.02
N ALA A 286 7.47 12.16 -23.94
CA ALA A 286 8.89 12.11 -23.62
C ALA A 286 9.47 13.51 -23.33
N SER A 287 10.37 13.56 -22.35
CA SER A 287 11.24 14.72 -22.06
C SER A 287 12.71 14.32 -22.16
N SER A 288 13.60 15.30 -22.31
CA SER A 288 15.05 15.04 -22.33
C SER A 288 15.54 14.36 -21.05
N ALA A 289 14.98 14.69 -19.89
CA ALA A 289 15.39 14.08 -18.62
C ALA A 289 14.93 12.62 -18.54
N LEU A 290 13.67 12.31 -18.89
CA LEU A 290 13.18 10.94 -18.95
C LEU A 290 13.96 10.08 -19.96
N VAL A 291 14.22 10.62 -21.15
CA VAL A 291 14.98 9.91 -22.18
C VAL A 291 16.41 9.64 -21.71
N LEU A 292 17.07 10.61 -21.08
CA LEU A 292 18.39 10.42 -20.50
C LEU A 292 18.37 9.29 -19.46
N TYR A 293 17.46 9.37 -18.48
CA TYR A 293 17.38 8.35 -17.43
C TYR A 293 17.13 6.96 -18.02
N ARG A 294 16.19 6.86 -18.95
CA ARG A 294 15.78 5.60 -19.57
C ARG A 294 16.92 4.92 -20.33
N LEU A 295 17.68 5.69 -21.12
CA LEU A 295 18.68 5.15 -22.03
C LEU A 295 20.06 5.01 -21.41
N LYS A 296 20.34 5.68 -20.28
CA LYS A 296 21.65 5.59 -19.62
C LYS A 296 21.92 4.15 -19.17
N GLY A 297 23.10 3.62 -19.50
CA GLY A 297 23.48 2.25 -19.18
C GLY A 297 22.75 1.17 -19.99
N LEU A 298 21.98 1.52 -21.02
CA LEU A 298 21.40 0.55 -21.96
C LEU A 298 22.52 -0.17 -22.70
N ARG A 299 22.52 -1.51 -22.66
CA ARG A 299 23.51 -2.34 -23.32
C ARG A 299 22.92 -3.64 -23.85
N GLU A 300 23.57 -4.21 -24.86
CA GLU A 300 23.30 -5.56 -25.33
C GLU A 300 24.18 -6.58 -24.61
N MET A 301 23.58 -7.69 -24.20
CA MET A 301 24.27 -8.82 -23.59
C MET A 301 24.88 -9.71 -24.69
N GLY A 302 25.85 -10.56 -24.34
CA GLY A 302 26.52 -11.43 -25.32
C GLY A 302 25.62 -12.45 -26.04
N ASP A 303 24.36 -12.59 -25.61
CA ASP A 303 23.33 -13.43 -26.23
C ASP A 303 22.34 -12.62 -27.10
N GLY A 304 22.61 -11.34 -27.34
CA GLY A 304 21.79 -10.45 -28.18
C GLY A 304 20.66 -9.72 -27.44
N ARG A 305 20.36 -10.10 -26.19
CA ARG A 305 19.29 -9.47 -25.40
C ARG A 305 19.68 -8.11 -24.88
N LEU A 306 18.72 -7.18 -24.84
CA LEU A 306 18.92 -5.88 -24.20
C LEU A 306 18.79 -5.95 -22.67
N GLN A 307 19.70 -5.25 -21.99
CA GLN A 307 19.64 -5.00 -20.55
C GLN A 307 19.51 -3.51 -20.29
N THR A 308 18.45 -3.12 -19.60
CA THR A 308 18.24 -1.75 -19.13
C THR A 308 18.74 -1.62 -17.69
N ALA A 309 19.51 -0.56 -17.40
CA ALA A 309 19.99 -0.28 -16.05
C ALA A 309 18.93 0.44 -15.19
N HIS A 310 18.09 1.24 -15.84
CA HIS A 310 17.13 2.13 -15.21
C HIS A 310 15.71 1.84 -15.68
N LYS A 311 14.78 1.77 -14.73
CA LYS A 311 13.38 1.42 -14.96
C LYS A 311 12.46 2.63 -14.87
N VAL A 312 11.43 2.69 -15.70
CA VAL A 312 10.45 3.77 -15.65
C VAL A 312 9.05 3.17 -15.51
N ILE A 313 8.35 3.61 -14.46
CA ILE A 313 6.91 3.40 -14.25
C ILE A 313 6.21 4.71 -14.62
N ALA A 314 5.46 4.74 -15.71
CA ALA A 314 4.71 5.92 -16.13
C ALA A 314 3.27 5.87 -15.58
N ARG A 315 2.87 6.84 -14.75
CA ARG A 315 1.48 6.99 -14.29
C ARG A 315 0.65 7.65 -15.38
N VAL A 316 -0.38 6.95 -15.85
CA VAL A 316 -1.19 7.37 -16.99
C VAL A 316 -2.68 7.21 -16.70
N ALA A 317 -3.46 8.21 -17.11
CA ALA A 317 -4.92 8.17 -17.05
C ALA A 317 -5.56 8.11 -18.45
N ARG A 318 -4.79 8.43 -19.50
CA ARG A 318 -5.27 8.57 -20.88
C ARG A 318 -4.55 7.60 -21.84
N PRO A 319 -5.27 6.99 -22.80
CA PRO A 319 -4.66 6.06 -23.76
C PRO A 319 -3.59 6.68 -24.67
N ASP A 320 -3.72 7.95 -25.06
CA ASP A 320 -2.76 8.65 -25.91
C ASP A 320 -1.43 8.89 -25.19
N VAL A 321 -1.49 9.26 -23.90
CA VAL A 321 -0.29 9.38 -23.04
C VAL A 321 0.33 8.01 -22.82
N ALA A 322 -0.47 6.97 -22.54
CA ALA A 322 0.02 5.60 -22.41
C ALA A 322 0.79 5.16 -23.67
N GLU A 323 0.26 5.45 -24.85
CA GLU A 323 0.93 5.16 -26.12
C GLU A 323 2.27 5.89 -26.27
N ALA A 324 2.36 7.17 -25.89
CA ALA A 324 3.61 7.91 -25.93
C ALA A 324 4.73 7.24 -25.12
N PHE A 325 4.40 6.57 -24.01
CA PHE A 325 5.34 5.80 -23.20
C PHE A 325 5.63 4.38 -23.72
N LEU A 326 4.73 3.82 -24.54
CA LEU A 326 4.94 2.55 -25.23
C LEU A 326 5.84 2.69 -26.46
N LEU A 327 5.92 3.88 -27.05
CA LEU A 327 6.82 4.17 -28.16
C LEU A 327 8.27 4.37 -27.66
N PRO A 328 9.28 4.18 -28.52
CA PRO A 328 10.65 4.53 -28.20
C PRO A 328 10.82 6.03 -28.02
N ALA A 329 11.94 6.42 -27.40
CA ALA A 329 12.30 7.83 -27.27
C ALA A 329 12.35 8.53 -28.65
N PRO A 330 11.82 9.76 -28.79
CA PRO A 330 11.91 10.52 -30.02
C PRO A 330 13.36 10.73 -30.47
N GLU A 331 13.64 10.48 -31.75
CA GLU A 331 15.00 10.51 -32.30
C GLU A 331 15.71 11.85 -32.08
N HIS A 332 14.98 12.97 -32.15
CA HIS A 332 15.55 14.30 -31.92
C HIS A 332 16.08 14.47 -30.49
N LEU A 333 15.33 14.02 -29.46
CA LEU A 333 15.78 14.06 -28.06
C LEU A 333 17.00 13.18 -27.85
N VAL A 334 17.01 11.97 -28.44
CA VAL A 334 18.15 11.05 -28.37
C VAL A 334 19.39 11.68 -29.01
N ALA A 335 19.24 12.28 -30.20
CA ALA A 335 20.31 12.93 -30.92
C ALA A 335 20.87 14.14 -30.16
N ASP A 336 20.00 14.94 -29.52
CA ASP A 336 20.42 16.10 -28.73
C ASP A 336 21.20 15.68 -27.47
N LEU A 337 20.75 14.62 -26.77
CA LEU A 337 21.46 14.05 -25.62
C LEU A 337 22.81 13.43 -26.00
N ALA A 338 22.88 12.77 -27.17
CA ALA A 338 24.13 12.23 -27.70
C ALA A 338 25.11 13.36 -28.09
N ARG A 339 24.61 14.42 -28.75
CA ARG A 339 25.42 15.60 -29.10
C ARG A 339 25.95 16.33 -27.86
N ALA A 340 25.17 16.35 -26.78
CA ALA A 340 25.57 16.87 -25.49
C ALA A 340 26.52 15.94 -24.71
N GLY A 341 26.86 14.76 -25.24
CA GLY A 341 27.74 13.79 -24.59
C GLY A 341 27.12 13.09 -23.37
N LEU A 342 25.81 13.21 -23.19
CA LEU A 342 25.08 12.59 -22.06
C LEU A 342 24.74 11.12 -22.35
N LEU A 343 24.57 10.77 -23.62
CA LEU A 343 24.45 9.40 -24.11
C LEU A 343 25.64 9.03 -25.00
N THR A 344 26.12 7.80 -24.87
CA THR A 344 27.09 7.20 -25.76
C THR A 344 26.44 6.82 -27.09
N ALA A 345 27.26 6.61 -28.13
CA ALA A 345 26.75 6.16 -29.43
C ALA A 345 26.04 4.80 -29.36
N ASP A 346 26.49 3.89 -28.48
CA ASP A 346 25.85 2.59 -28.29
C ASP A 346 24.48 2.72 -27.58
N GLU A 347 24.41 3.52 -26.52
CA GLU A 347 23.15 3.83 -25.83
C GLU A 347 22.12 4.47 -26.79
N ALA A 348 22.55 5.48 -27.56
CA ALA A 348 21.71 6.18 -28.52
C ALA A 348 21.27 5.29 -29.70
N GLY A 349 22.18 4.48 -30.25
CA GLY A 349 21.89 3.59 -31.38
C GLY A 349 20.89 2.47 -31.06
N ARG A 350 20.68 2.18 -29.76
CA ARG A 350 19.73 1.16 -29.30
C ARG A 350 18.40 1.72 -28.82
N ALA A 351 18.26 3.05 -28.77
CA ALA A 351 17.07 3.71 -28.24
C ALA A 351 15.76 3.24 -28.90
N GLY A 352 15.79 2.98 -30.22
CA GLY A 352 14.63 2.52 -30.98
C GLY A 352 14.17 1.08 -30.67
N ARG A 353 14.96 0.29 -29.93
CA ARG A 353 14.65 -1.11 -29.59
C ARG A 353 13.95 -1.27 -28.23
N VAL A 354 13.80 -0.18 -27.47
CA VAL A 354 13.16 -0.21 -26.15
C VAL A 354 12.02 0.81 -26.07
N PRO A 355 10.96 0.52 -25.32
CA PRO A 355 9.94 1.51 -24.99
C PRO A 355 10.50 2.55 -24.01
N LEU A 356 9.89 3.73 -23.99
CA LEU A 356 10.24 4.79 -23.05
C LEU A 356 9.98 4.38 -21.59
N ALA A 357 8.91 3.63 -21.32
CA ALA A 357 8.63 3.04 -20.01
C ALA A 357 8.65 1.50 -20.04
N ASP A 358 9.13 0.88 -18.97
CA ASP A 358 9.01 -0.57 -18.80
C ASP A 358 7.63 -0.95 -18.23
N ASP A 359 7.01 -0.03 -17.49
CA ASP A 359 5.75 -0.24 -16.80
C ASP A 359 4.84 0.96 -16.99
N LEU A 360 3.57 0.70 -17.25
CA LEU A 360 2.51 1.69 -17.15
C LEU A 360 1.72 1.45 -15.86
N CYS A 361 1.43 2.49 -15.11
CA CYS A 361 0.50 2.43 -13.98
C CYS A 361 -0.77 3.21 -14.37
N VAL A 362 -1.88 2.50 -14.54
CA VAL A 362 -3.16 3.11 -14.88
C VAL A 362 -3.78 3.69 -13.62
N GLU A 363 -3.98 4.99 -13.57
CA GLU A 363 -4.54 5.65 -12.40
C GLU A 363 -5.58 6.71 -12.78
N PRO A 364 -6.86 6.41 -12.53
CA PRO A 364 -7.93 7.39 -12.69
C PRO A 364 -7.79 8.54 -11.68
N GLY A 365 -7.99 9.78 -12.13
CA GLY A 365 -8.02 10.93 -11.24
C GLY A 365 -6.67 11.34 -10.63
N SER A 366 -5.55 10.88 -11.20
CA SER A 366 -4.21 11.36 -10.84
C SER A 366 -4.05 12.85 -11.12
N ALA A 367 -3.19 13.52 -10.35
CA ALA A 367 -3.03 14.96 -10.34
C ALA A 367 -2.83 15.53 -11.75
N GLY A 368 -3.67 16.49 -12.13
CA GLY A 368 -3.60 17.20 -13.41
C GLY A 368 -4.49 16.63 -14.53
N SER A 369 -5.04 15.42 -14.41
CA SER A 369 -5.86 14.85 -15.49
C SER A 369 -7.29 15.36 -15.52
N GLY A 370 -7.87 15.79 -14.39
CA GLY A 370 -9.30 16.15 -14.33
C GLY A 370 -10.26 15.02 -14.73
N ASP A 371 -9.74 13.84 -15.08
CA ASP A 371 -10.47 12.76 -15.71
C ASP A 371 -11.12 11.89 -14.63
N SER A 372 -12.44 11.94 -14.61
CA SER A 372 -13.33 11.10 -13.81
C SER A 372 -13.43 9.68 -14.39
N GLY A 373 -12.27 9.06 -14.64
CA GLY A 373 -12.19 7.68 -15.07
C GLY A 373 -12.45 6.70 -13.92
N SER A 374 -12.70 5.44 -14.25
CA SER A 374 -12.69 4.33 -13.30
C SER A 374 -11.60 3.35 -13.71
N LEU A 375 -10.91 2.75 -12.73
CA LEU A 375 -9.85 1.80 -13.00
C LEU A 375 -10.40 0.60 -13.79
N ALA A 376 -11.63 0.20 -13.51
CA ALA A 376 -12.32 -0.91 -14.17
C ALA A 376 -12.49 -0.74 -15.69
N LEU A 377 -12.54 0.51 -16.17
CA LEU A 377 -12.69 0.84 -17.58
C LEU A 377 -11.35 1.11 -18.25
N LEU A 378 -10.48 1.87 -17.57
CA LEU A 378 -9.21 2.33 -18.13
C LEU A 378 -8.16 1.23 -18.21
N LEU A 379 -8.08 0.37 -17.18
CA LEU A 379 -7.04 -0.66 -17.13
C LEU A 379 -7.14 -1.64 -18.32
N PRO A 380 -8.30 -2.25 -18.63
CA PRO A 380 -8.41 -3.13 -19.80
C PRO A 380 -8.15 -2.41 -21.13
N ALA A 381 -8.49 -1.12 -21.24
CA ALA A 381 -8.23 -0.34 -22.44
C ALA A 381 -6.73 -0.13 -22.68
N ILE A 382 -5.98 0.20 -21.63
CA ILE A 382 -4.53 0.41 -21.71
C ILE A 382 -3.79 -0.92 -21.89
N VAL A 383 -4.26 -2.02 -21.27
CA VAL A 383 -3.74 -3.38 -21.53
C VAL A 383 -3.84 -3.72 -23.02
N ARG A 384 -5.01 -3.52 -23.65
CA ARG A 384 -5.18 -3.75 -25.10
C ARG A 384 -4.24 -2.87 -25.93
N ARG A 385 -4.11 -1.59 -25.56
CA ARG A 385 -3.19 -0.69 -26.27
C ARG A 385 -1.74 -1.13 -26.15
N ARG A 386 -1.31 -1.58 -24.95
CA ARG A 386 0.01 -2.17 -24.72
C ARG A 386 0.24 -3.36 -25.63
N ASP A 387 -0.70 -4.29 -25.69
CA ASP A 387 -0.59 -5.49 -26.52
C ASP A 387 -0.46 -5.15 -28.02
N GLU A 388 -1.27 -4.21 -28.53
CA GLU A 388 -1.22 -3.74 -29.92
C GLU A 388 0.13 -3.12 -30.27
N VAL A 389 0.60 -2.17 -29.46
CA VAL A 389 1.85 -1.44 -29.73
C VAL A 389 3.05 -2.37 -29.59
N CYS A 390 3.10 -3.20 -28.54
CA CYS A 390 4.21 -4.13 -28.33
C CYS A 390 4.28 -5.19 -29.44
N LYS A 391 3.13 -5.69 -29.92
CA LYS A 391 3.08 -6.62 -31.06
C LYS A 391 3.61 -5.98 -32.34
N HIS A 392 3.24 -4.72 -32.62
CA HIS A 392 3.71 -4.01 -33.81
C HIS A 392 5.21 -3.68 -33.74
N ARG A 393 5.71 -3.33 -32.56
CA ARG A 393 7.11 -2.97 -32.33
C ARG A 393 8.04 -4.18 -32.22
N GLY A 394 7.53 -5.33 -31.78
CA GLY A 394 8.35 -6.53 -31.59
C GLY A 394 9.40 -6.37 -30.50
N TYR A 395 9.07 -5.67 -29.40
CA TYR A 395 10.01 -5.48 -28.30
C TYR A 395 10.43 -6.81 -27.66
N GLU A 396 11.72 -6.93 -27.37
CA GLU A 396 12.27 -8.04 -26.56
C GLU A 396 11.92 -7.90 -25.07
N ILE A 397 11.70 -6.66 -24.62
CA ILE A 397 11.33 -6.33 -23.24
C ILE A 397 9.81 -6.41 -23.12
N GLU A 398 9.35 -7.18 -22.14
CA GLU A 398 7.94 -7.22 -21.75
C GLU A 398 7.57 -5.92 -21.05
N VAL A 399 6.71 -5.10 -21.67
CA VAL A 399 6.08 -3.95 -21.01
C VAL A 399 4.93 -4.44 -20.16
N ARG A 400 4.82 -3.99 -18.91
CA ARG A 400 3.70 -4.37 -18.02
C ARG A 400 2.74 -3.22 -17.76
N VAL A 401 1.51 -3.56 -17.40
CA VAL A 401 0.46 -2.58 -17.07
C VAL A 401 -0.09 -2.90 -15.69
N GLY A 402 0.16 -2.03 -14.72
CA GLY A 402 -0.41 -2.10 -13.37
C GLY A 402 -1.63 -1.20 -13.19
N GLY A 403 -2.34 -1.41 -12.08
CA GLY A 403 -3.45 -0.56 -11.65
C GLY A 403 -3.10 0.23 -10.39
N GLY A 404 -3.42 1.52 -10.39
CA GLY A 404 -3.28 2.41 -9.26
C GLY A 404 -4.54 3.27 -9.08
N GLY A 405 -4.65 3.91 -7.91
CA GLY A 405 -5.88 4.62 -7.54
C GLY A 405 -7.04 3.66 -7.26
N GLU A 406 -7.98 4.05 -6.40
CA GLU A 406 -9.15 3.24 -6.00
C GLU A 406 -8.81 1.91 -5.25
N ILE A 407 -7.53 1.57 -5.05
CA ILE A 407 -7.10 0.33 -4.39
C ILE A 407 -6.77 0.60 -2.91
N GLY A 408 -7.74 0.32 -2.04
CA GLY A 408 -7.57 0.37 -0.59
C GLY A 408 -8.05 -0.86 0.16
N THR A 409 -8.54 -1.90 -0.54
CA THR A 409 -9.04 -3.12 0.09
C THR A 409 -8.56 -4.37 -0.67
N PRO A 410 -8.56 -5.54 -0.01
CA PRO A 410 -8.35 -6.83 -0.67
C PRO A 410 -9.21 -7.06 -1.91
N GLU A 411 -10.48 -6.64 -1.89
CA GLU A 411 -11.42 -6.80 -2.99
C GLU A 411 -11.04 -5.92 -4.19
N ALA A 412 -10.66 -4.66 -3.94
CA ALA A 412 -10.22 -3.76 -5.00
C ALA A 412 -8.91 -4.24 -5.65
N ALA A 413 -7.96 -4.72 -4.83
CA ALA A 413 -6.73 -5.32 -5.31
C ALA A 413 -7.00 -6.59 -6.14
N ALA A 414 -7.87 -7.49 -5.66
CA ALA A 414 -8.31 -8.68 -6.40
C ALA A 414 -8.95 -8.32 -7.74
N ALA A 415 -9.82 -7.30 -7.76
CA ALA A 415 -10.46 -6.82 -8.98
C ALA A 415 -9.43 -6.28 -9.99
N ALA A 416 -8.45 -5.50 -9.54
CA ALA A 416 -7.37 -5.01 -10.41
C ALA A 416 -6.60 -6.17 -11.07
N PHE A 417 -6.18 -7.19 -10.30
CA PHE A 417 -5.52 -8.38 -10.84
C PHE A 417 -6.42 -9.16 -11.80
N LEU A 418 -7.71 -9.31 -11.48
CA LEU A 418 -8.68 -9.99 -12.36
C LEU A 418 -8.83 -9.26 -13.71
N LEU A 419 -8.74 -7.93 -13.72
CA LEU A 419 -8.81 -7.09 -14.91
C LEU A 419 -7.51 -7.06 -15.73
N GLY A 420 -6.46 -7.75 -15.27
CA GLY A 420 -5.20 -7.88 -15.99
C GLY A 420 -4.07 -6.97 -15.49
N ALA A 421 -4.16 -6.44 -14.26
CA ALA A 421 -3.05 -5.72 -13.66
C ALA A 421 -1.84 -6.65 -13.42
N ASP A 422 -0.68 -6.26 -13.96
CA ASP A 422 0.60 -6.93 -13.74
C ASP A 422 1.22 -6.57 -12.38
N PHE A 423 0.81 -5.46 -11.78
CA PHE A 423 1.14 -5.03 -10.42
C PHE A 423 0.07 -4.05 -9.93
N ILE A 424 0.03 -3.80 -8.61
CA ILE A 424 -0.83 -2.75 -8.05
C ILE A 424 0.00 -1.63 -7.42
N LEU A 425 -0.55 -0.42 -7.43
CA LEU A 425 0.01 0.76 -6.80
C LEU A 425 -0.98 1.36 -5.80
N THR A 426 -0.51 1.68 -4.59
CA THR A 426 -1.31 2.33 -3.56
C THR A 426 -0.72 3.70 -3.19
N GLY A 427 -1.59 4.63 -2.80
CA GLY A 427 -1.24 6.00 -2.42
C GLY A 427 -1.89 6.41 -1.10
N SER A 428 -3.19 6.71 -1.13
CA SER A 428 -3.92 7.29 0.02
C SER A 428 -3.79 6.46 1.31
N VAL A 429 -3.82 5.13 1.20
CA VAL A 429 -3.64 4.23 2.37
C VAL A 429 -2.26 4.39 3.01
N ASN A 430 -1.22 4.61 2.20
CA ASN A 430 0.15 4.78 2.67
C ASN A 430 0.38 6.15 3.32
N GLN A 431 -0.43 7.17 3.00
CA GLN A 431 -0.37 8.46 3.69
C GLN A 431 -0.84 8.38 5.15
N CYS A 432 -1.70 7.41 5.45
CA CYS A 432 -2.25 7.16 6.79
C CYS A 432 -1.46 6.05 7.52
N THR A 433 -0.13 6.08 7.45
CA THR A 433 0.75 5.15 8.19
C THR A 433 1.70 5.89 9.12
N VAL A 434 2.34 5.13 10.01
CA VAL A 434 3.39 5.64 10.89
C VAL A 434 4.51 6.30 10.09
N GLU A 435 4.94 5.69 8.99
CA GLU A 435 6.11 6.13 8.24
C GLU A 435 5.88 7.36 7.35
N ALA A 436 4.63 7.69 7.00
CA ALA A 436 4.34 8.79 6.09
C ALA A 436 4.83 10.15 6.64
N GLY A 437 5.45 10.96 5.78
CA GLY A 437 6.01 12.28 6.09
C GLY A 437 4.96 13.39 6.14
N THR A 438 3.98 13.24 7.04
CA THR A 438 2.93 14.26 7.28
C THR A 438 2.61 14.35 8.76
N SER A 439 1.95 15.43 9.19
CA SER A 439 1.62 15.66 10.59
C SER A 439 0.70 14.57 11.17
N GLU A 440 0.83 14.32 12.48
CA GLU A 440 -0.07 13.41 13.20
C GLU A 440 -1.54 13.84 13.14
N ASP A 441 -1.78 15.16 13.03
CA ASP A 441 -3.13 15.72 12.92
C ASP A 441 -3.76 15.31 11.58
N VAL A 442 -3.00 15.38 10.49
CA VAL A 442 -3.42 14.86 9.17
C VAL A 442 -3.67 13.36 9.23
N LYS A 443 -2.77 12.56 9.83
CA LYS A 443 -2.98 11.10 9.96
C LYS A 443 -4.25 10.76 10.74
N THR A 444 -4.56 11.55 11.77
CA THR A 444 -5.79 11.40 12.57
C THR A 444 -7.04 11.74 11.77
N LEU A 445 -7.00 12.79 10.95
CA LEU A 445 -8.09 13.12 10.02
C LEU A 445 -8.30 12.03 8.96
N LEU A 446 -7.20 11.54 8.39
CA LEU A 446 -7.19 10.44 7.41
C LEU A 446 -7.69 9.12 7.99
N GLN A 447 -7.43 8.83 9.26
CA GLN A 447 -8.00 7.65 9.93
C GLN A 447 -9.53 7.74 10.05
N ALA A 448 -10.07 8.95 10.25
CA ALA A 448 -11.48 9.18 10.54
C ALA A 448 -12.38 9.35 9.30
N MET A 449 -11.79 9.42 8.10
CA MET A 449 -12.54 9.63 6.86
C MET A 449 -13.23 8.36 6.38
N ASP A 450 -14.36 8.53 5.69
CA ASP A 450 -15.12 7.50 4.99
C ASP A 450 -15.00 7.69 3.46
N VAL A 451 -15.58 6.77 2.68
CA VAL A 451 -15.50 6.75 1.21
C VAL A 451 -15.96 8.07 0.56
N HIS A 452 -16.98 8.70 1.13
CA HIS A 452 -17.59 9.94 0.60
C HIS A 452 -16.95 11.23 1.13
N ASP A 453 -15.92 11.12 1.98
CA ASP A 453 -15.30 12.25 2.66
C ASP A 453 -14.17 12.91 1.84
N THR A 454 -14.25 12.83 0.52
CA THR A 454 -13.34 13.51 -0.42
C THR A 454 -14.11 14.44 -1.35
N ASP A 455 -13.43 15.45 -1.89
CA ASP A 455 -13.98 16.34 -2.91
C ASP A 455 -12.94 16.69 -3.97
N LEU A 456 -13.39 17.25 -5.09
CA LEU A 456 -12.50 17.76 -6.14
C LEU A 456 -12.27 19.27 -5.95
N VAL A 457 -11.02 19.70 -6.07
CA VAL A 457 -10.60 21.10 -5.99
C VAL A 457 -9.72 21.45 -7.18
N PRO A 458 -9.59 22.74 -7.55
CA PRO A 458 -8.63 23.18 -8.55
C PRO A 458 -7.20 22.76 -8.21
N ALA A 459 -6.47 22.23 -9.18
CA ALA A 459 -5.04 21.95 -9.06
C ALA A 459 -4.25 23.26 -9.03
N GLY A 460 -3.24 23.37 -8.17
CA GLY A 460 -2.47 24.62 -8.02
C GLY A 460 -1.57 24.96 -9.22
N ASP A 461 -0.96 23.94 -9.82
CA ASP A 461 -0.07 24.03 -10.99
C ASP A 461 -0.84 24.30 -12.29
N LEU A 462 -2.03 23.73 -12.44
CA LEU A 462 -2.88 23.86 -13.63
C LEU A 462 -4.19 24.60 -13.33
N PHE A 463 -4.13 25.56 -12.40
CA PHE A 463 -5.28 26.28 -11.86
C PHE A 463 -6.08 26.98 -12.96
N GLU A 464 -5.41 27.77 -13.80
CA GLU A 464 -6.05 28.54 -14.87
C GLU A 464 -6.66 27.65 -15.97
N LEU A 465 -6.15 26.42 -16.13
CA LEU A 465 -6.68 25.41 -17.07
C LEU A 465 -7.88 24.64 -16.49
N GLY A 466 -8.20 24.84 -15.21
CA GLY A 466 -9.34 24.19 -14.55
C GLY A 466 -9.11 22.71 -14.25
N ALA A 467 -7.86 22.24 -14.26
CA ALA A 467 -7.54 20.91 -13.78
C ALA A 467 -7.95 20.75 -12.32
N LYS A 468 -8.29 19.52 -11.93
CA LYS A 468 -8.73 19.22 -10.57
C LYS A 468 -7.91 18.12 -9.94
N VAL A 469 -7.81 18.18 -8.62
CA VAL A 469 -7.23 17.14 -7.75
C VAL A 469 -8.22 16.77 -6.67
N ARG A 470 -8.11 15.54 -6.16
CA ARG A 470 -8.96 15.04 -5.09
C ARG A 470 -8.32 15.22 -3.73
N VAL A 471 -9.10 15.67 -2.76
CA VAL A 471 -8.63 16.03 -1.42
C VAL A 471 -9.62 15.60 -0.33
N LEU A 472 -9.13 15.51 0.91
CA LEU A 472 -9.96 15.33 2.09
C LEU A 472 -10.95 16.49 2.26
N LYS A 473 -12.20 16.13 2.57
CA LYS A 473 -13.28 17.07 2.87
C LYS A 473 -13.67 17.08 4.35
N LYS A 474 -13.61 15.92 5.02
CA LYS A 474 -14.04 15.82 6.41
C LYS A 474 -13.06 16.49 7.36
N GLY A 475 -13.62 17.29 8.27
CA GLY A 475 -12.84 17.98 9.32
C GLY A 475 -12.06 19.21 8.85
N VAL A 476 -12.21 19.63 7.58
CA VAL A 476 -11.53 20.79 6.99
C VAL A 476 -12.51 21.62 6.17
N SER A 477 -12.16 22.88 5.89
CA SER A 477 -12.94 23.79 5.02
C SER A 477 -12.26 24.05 3.67
N PHE A 478 -11.02 23.58 3.51
CA PHE A 478 -10.20 23.82 2.33
C PHE A 478 -10.91 23.53 1.00
N PRO A 479 -11.65 22.42 0.80
CA PRO A 479 -12.25 22.16 -0.51
C PRO A 479 -13.32 23.18 -0.91
N ALA A 480 -14.15 23.62 0.05
CA ALA A 480 -15.12 24.68 -0.19
C ALA A 480 -14.43 26.01 -0.48
N ARG A 481 -13.35 26.31 0.25
CA ARG A 481 -12.55 27.54 0.08
C ARG A 481 -11.87 27.59 -1.28
N ALA A 482 -11.14 26.53 -1.67
CA ALA A 482 -10.43 26.45 -2.95
C ALA A 482 -11.38 26.56 -4.15
N ASN A 483 -12.51 25.85 -4.12
CA ASN A 483 -13.53 25.97 -5.17
C ASN A 483 -14.14 27.38 -5.22
N ARG A 484 -14.37 28.01 -4.07
CA ARG A 484 -14.86 29.41 -4.03
C ARG A 484 -13.87 30.38 -4.66
N LEU A 485 -12.57 30.25 -4.39
CA LEU A 485 -11.54 31.09 -5.02
C LEU A 485 -11.52 30.91 -6.55
N TYR A 486 -11.64 29.67 -7.02
CA TYR A 486 -11.70 29.40 -8.45
C TYR A 486 -12.98 29.96 -9.10
N ASP A 487 -14.13 29.84 -8.45
CA ASP A 487 -15.36 30.47 -8.91
C ASP A 487 -15.21 31.98 -9.04
N LEU A 488 -14.60 32.63 -8.04
CA LEU A 488 -14.34 34.07 -8.11
C LEU A 488 -13.41 34.42 -9.27
N TRP A 489 -12.32 33.67 -9.47
CA TRP A 489 -11.40 33.89 -10.59
C TRP A 489 -12.05 33.68 -11.97
N ARG A 490 -13.03 32.79 -12.07
CA ARG A 490 -13.78 32.58 -13.32
C ARG A 490 -14.72 33.73 -13.66
N HIS A 491 -15.24 34.46 -12.67
CA HIS A 491 -16.27 35.48 -12.86
C HIS A 491 -15.75 36.92 -12.76
N HIS A 492 -14.51 37.12 -12.29
CA HIS A 492 -13.92 38.44 -12.11
C HIS A 492 -12.59 38.58 -12.88
N GLY A 493 -12.33 39.76 -13.42
CA GLY A 493 -11.09 40.12 -14.11
C GLY A 493 -9.98 40.56 -13.16
N ALA A 494 -10.32 41.01 -11.95
CA ALA A 494 -9.39 41.42 -10.91
C ALA A 494 -10.04 41.22 -9.52
N TRP A 495 -9.25 41.13 -8.45
CA TRP A 495 -9.83 40.95 -7.12
C TRP A 495 -10.60 42.18 -6.64
N GLU A 496 -10.28 43.38 -7.14
CA GLU A 496 -10.98 44.63 -6.82
C GLU A 496 -12.44 44.62 -7.26
N GLU A 497 -12.80 43.80 -8.25
CA GLU A 497 -14.17 43.58 -8.72
C GLU A 497 -14.99 42.69 -7.76
N ILE A 498 -14.34 41.99 -6.84
CA ILE A 498 -14.99 41.17 -5.83
C ILE A 498 -15.54 42.09 -4.74
N ASP A 499 -16.79 41.84 -4.32
CA ASP A 499 -17.44 42.62 -3.29
C ASP A 499 -16.62 42.67 -1.99
N ALA A 500 -16.64 43.83 -1.31
CA ALA A 500 -15.78 44.09 -0.16
C ALA A 500 -15.98 43.08 0.99
N ALA A 501 -17.22 42.64 1.22
CA ALA A 501 -17.50 41.68 2.30
C ALA A 501 -16.90 40.30 2.01
N THR A 502 -16.93 39.84 0.74
CA THR A 502 -16.26 38.62 0.31
C THR A 502 -14.74 38.77 0.40
N ARG A 503 -14.15 39.89 -0.06
CA ARG A 503 -12.70 40.13 0.03
C ARG A 503 -12.20 40.09 1.47
N THR A 504 -12.81 40.85 2.38
CA THR A 504 -12.39 40.85 3.81
C THR A 504 -12.47 39.47 4.44
N ARG A 505 -13.46 38.64 4.03
CA ARG A 505 -13.55 37.25 4.50
C ARG A 505 -12.40 36.39 3.98
N ILE A 506 -12.00 36.56 2.72
CA ILE A 506 -10.88 35.84 2.11
C ILE A 506 -9.57 36.23 2.82
N GLU A 507 -9.32 37.53 2.99
CA GLU A 507 -8.13 38.05 3.68
C GLU A 507 -7.99 37.46 5.09
N ARG A 508 -9.10 37.42 5.85
CA ARG A 508 -9.10 36.91 7.23
C ARG A 508 -9.03 35.38 7.33
N ASP A 509 -9.89 34.67 6.60
CA ASP A 509 -10.14 33.23 6.84
C ASP A 509 -9.26 32.31 5.95
N TYR A 510 -8.69 32.84 4.87
CA TYR A 510 -7.98 32.08 3.84
C TYR A 510 -6.51 32.50 3.80
N LEU A 511 -6.25 33.79 3.58
CA LEU A 511 -4.91 34.31 3.30
C LEU A 511 -4.12 34.69 4.55
N GLY A 512 -4.80 35.12 5.61
CA GLY A 512 -4.17 35.69 6.81
C GLY A 512 -3.55 37.07 6.59
N GLY A 513 -3.96 37.78 5.52
CA GLY A 513 -3.43 39.09 5.13
C GLY A 513 -4.17 39.68 3.92
N GLY A 514 -3.92 40.95 3.62
CA GLY A 514 -4.53 41.66 2.49
C GLY A 514 -4.02 41.14 1.13
N PHE A 515 -4.83 41.20 0.07
CA PHE A 515 -4.46 40.69 -1.26
C PHE A 515 -3.12 41.25 -1.77
N GLU A 516 -2.94 42.57 -1.73
CA GLU A 516 -1.71 43.23 -2.14
C GLU A 516 -0.52 42.82 -1.29
N GLN A 517 -0.70 42.71 0.03
CA GLN A 517 0.36 42.28 0.95
C GLN A 517 0.82 40.85 0.66
N ILE A 518 -0.13 39.96 0.35
CA ILE A 518 0.15 38.57 0.01
C ILE A 518 0.86 38.47 -1.33
N PHE A 519 0.43 39.27 -2.32
CA PHE A 519 1.09 39.34 -3.60
C PHE A 519 2.53 39.87 -3.49
N ASP A 520 2.73 41.02 -2.85
CA ASP A 520 4.03 41.69 -2.80
C ASP A 520 5.05 41.04 -1.84
N GLY A 521 4.61 40.11 -0.99
CA GLY A 521 5.49 39.33 -0.12
C GLY A 521 5.46 37.84 -0.47
N PRO A 522 4.60 37.04 0.18
CA PRO A 522 4.61 35.58 0.07
C PRO A 522 4.55 35.01 -1.35
N VAL A 523 3.75 35.59 -2.26
CA VAL A 523 3.64 35.12 -3.65
C VAL A 523 4.95 35.35 -4.42
N ARG A 524 5.50 36.57 -4.36
CA ARG A 524 6.76 36.93 -5.05
C ARG A 524 7.97 36.11 -4.58
N ASN A 525 7.94 35.63 -3.34
CA ASN A 525 9.02 34.88 -2.72
C ASN A 525 8.79 33.36 -2.73
N ALA A 526 7.68 32.88 -3.27
CA ALA A 526 7.38 31.45 -3.33
C ALA A 526 8.27 30.77 -4.39
N PRO A 527 9.03 29.72 -4.04
CA PRO A 527 9.89 29.03 -5.01
C PRO A 527 9.10 28.35 -6.13
N GLU A 528 7.84 28.00 -5.88
CA GLU A 528 6.95 27.40 -6.89
C GLU A 528 6.34 28.40 -7.89
N ILE A 529 6.58 29.71 -7.72
CA ILE A 529 6.08 30.76 -8.60
C ILE A 529 7.27 31.41 -9.30
N SER A 530 7.31 31.28 -10.63
CA SER A 530 8.45 31.76 -11.40
C SER A 530 8.51 33.30 -11.47
N SER A 531 9.71 33.84 -11.65
CA SER A 531 9.89 35.30 -11.84
C SER A 531 9.13 35.82 -13.07
N ALA A 532 8.98 34.99 -14.11
CA ALA A 532 8.23 35.31 -15.32
C ALA A 532 6.72 35.45 -15.06
N GLU A 533 6.14 34.60 -14.20
CA GLU A 533 4.73 34.72 -13.79
C GLU A 533 4.50 35.99 -12.96
N VAL A 534 5.42 36.30 -12.04
CA VAL A 534 5.37 37.55 -11.24
C VAL A 534 5.46 38.78 -12.15
N GLU A 535 6.30 38.76 -13.17
CA GLU A 535 6.40 39.84 -14.16
C GLU A 535 5.11 39.99 -14.97
N ARG A 536 4.57 38.89 -15.50
CA ARG A 536 3.29 38.87 -16.21
C ARG A 536 2.16 39.47 -15.38
N ALA A 537 2.12 39.16 -14.08
CA ALA A 537 1.11 39.65 -13.16
C ALA A 537 1.10 41.17 -12.96
N GLN A 538 2.15 41.90 -13.38
CA GLN A 538 2.17 43.37 -13.33
C GLN A 538 1.25 44.01 -14.36
N GLY A 539 1.04 43.35 -15.51
CA GLY A 539 0.16 43.83 -16.59
C GLY A 539 -1.15 43.05 -16.75
N ASP A 540 -1.33 41.96 -16.01
CA ASP A 540 -2.47 41.06 -16.08
C ASP A 540 -3.09 40.90 -14.68
N PRO A 541 -4.06 41.75 -14.28
CA PRO A 541 -4.72 41.69 -12.97
C PRO A 541 -5.40 40.35 -12.69
N ARG A 542 -5.86 39.66 -13.74
CA ARG A 542 -6.51 38.36 -13.62
C ARG A 542 -5.51 37.28 -13.26
N HIS A 543 -4.35 37.29 -13.92
CA HIS A 543 -3.24 36.41 -13.58
C HIS A 543 -2.67 36.74 -12.19
N LYS A 544 -2.56 38.03 -11.83
CA LYS A 544 -2.19 38.46 -10.48
C LYS A 544 -3.08 37.83 -9.41
N MET A 545 -4.40 37.85 -9.62
CA MET A 545 -5.37 37.17 -8.77
C MET A 545 -5.20 35.65 -8.74
N ALA A 546 -4.92 35.04 -9.89
CA ALA A 546 -4.62 33.60 -9.95
C ALA A 546 -3.41 33.23 -9.08
N LEU A 547 -2.34 34.02 -9.08
CA LEU A 547 -1.14 33.77 -8.28
C LEU A 547 -1.42 33.81 -6.77
N VAL A 548 -2.22 34.78 -6.29
CA VAL A 548 -2.64 34.84 -4.88
C VAL A 548 -3.47 33.61 -4.49
N PHE A 549 -4.39 33.16 -5.35
CA PHE A 549 -5.21 31.98 -5.10
C PHE A 549 -4.41 30.68 -5.16
N ARG A 550 -3.45 30.57 -6.08
CA ARG A 550 -2.51 29.45 -6.15
C ARG A 550 -1.62 29.39 -4.92
N TRP A 551 -1.14 30.54 -4.44
CA TRP A 551 -0.39 30.61 -3.18
C TRP A 551 -1.19 30.08 -2.00
N TYR A 552 -2.48 30.40 -1.88
CA TYR A 552 -3.33 29.80 -0.85
C TYR A 552 -3.35 28.27 -0.92
N ILE A 553 -3.48 27.68 -2.11
CA ILE A 553 -3.47 26.23 -2.31
C ILE A 553 -2.13 25.61 -1.89
N LEU A 554 -1.01 26.28 -2.18
CA LEU A 554 0.34 25.86 -1.80
C LEU A 554 0.55 25.96 -0.29
N GLN A 555 0.17 27.08 0.34
CA GLN A 555 0.29 27.26 1.79
C GLN A 555 -0.58 26.30 2.58
N ALA A 556 -1.78 26.01 2.09
CA ALA A 556 -2.68 25.02 2.68
C ALA A 556 -2.02 23.63 2.81
N GLN A 557 -1.14 23.24 1.88
CA GLN A 557 -0.36 22.00 1.99
C GLN A 557 0.73 22.12 3.06
N HIS A 558 1.46 23.23 3.10
CA HIS A 558 2.49 23.48 4.10
C HIS A 558 1.90 23.46 5.53
N LEU A 559 0.73 24.04 5.73
CA LEU A 559 0.01 24.01 7.02
C LEU A 559 -0.33 22.57 7.44
N ALA A 560 -0.78 21.74 6.50
CA ALA A 560 -1.11 20.34 6.75
C ALA A 560 0.14 19.52 7.12
N LEU A 561 1.25 19.72 6.40
CA LEU A 561 2.53 19.07 6.67
C LEU A 561 3.11 19.49 8.02
N GLY A 562 3.06 20.79 8.34
CA GLY A 562 3.55 21.36 9.60
C GLY A 562 2.67 21.08 10.82
N GLY A 563 1.42 20.64 10.63
CA GLY A 563 0.50 20.34 11.73
C GLY A 563 0.01 21.58 12.48
N ALA A 564 -0.17 22.71 11.78
CA ALA A 564 -0.71 23.97 12.30
C ALA A 564 -2.19 23.84 12.70
N ARG A 565 -2.46 23.26 13.89
CA ARG A 565 -3.82 22.86 14.34
C ARG A 565 -4.82 24.01 14.38
N GLU A 566 -4.37 25.22 14.68
CA GLU A 566 -5.19 26.44 14.67
C GLU A 566 -5.66 26.82 13.26
N GLN A 567 -4.95 26.37 12.23
CA GLN A 567 -5.27 26.53 10.82
C GLN A 567 -5.82 25.25 10.18
N ARG A 568 -6.26 24.25 10.96
CA ARG A 568 -6.77 22.97 10.43
C ARG A 568 -7.83 23.13 9.35
N ALA A 569 -8.69 24.15 9.46
CA ALA A 569 -9.71 24.44 8.44
C ALA A 569 -9.12 24.70 7.03
N ASN A 570 -7.85 25.08 6.95
CA ASN A 570 -7.12 25.35 5.71
C ASN A 570 -6.26 24.17 5.23
N TYR A 571 -6.24 23.02 5.92
CA TYR A 571 -5.41 21.91 5.47
C TYR A 571 -5.82 21.41 4.08
N HIS A 572 -4.85 21.42 3.16
CA HIS A 572 -4.94 20.72 1.89
C HIS A 572 -4.29 19.36 2.03
N VAL A 573 -5.12 18.31 2.06
CA VAL A 573 -4.66 16.92 2.17
C VAL A 573 -5.12 16.15 0.93
N PRO A 574 -4.23 15.93 -0.06
CA PRO A 574 -4.54 15.08 -1.21
C PRO A 574 -4.84 13.66 -0.76
N CYS A 575 -6.02 13.13 -1.04
CA CYS A 575 -6.37 11.74 -0.75
C CYS A 575 -7.58 11.28 -1.58
N GLY A 576 -7.72 9.97 -1.73
CA GLY A 576 -8.81 9.33 -2.47
C GLY A 576 -9.80 8.54 -1.61
N PRO A 577 -10.93 8.11 -2.20
CA PRO A 577 -11.94 7.30 -1.52
C PRO A 577 -11.43 5.89 -1.12
N ASP A 578 -10.32 5.46 -1.72
CA ASP A 578 -9.63 4.20 -1.41
C ASP A 578 -9.23 4.12 0.06
N LEU A 579 -8.79 5.23 0.66
CA LEU A 579 -8.52 5.27 2.10
C LEU A 579 -9.78 5.16 2.96
N GLY A 580 -10.90 5.75 2.52
CA GLY A 580 -12.19 5.57 3.19
C GLY A 580 -12.63 4.11 3.18
N ALA A 581 -12.46 3.42 2.06
CA ALA A 581 -12.74 1.99 1.94
C ALA A 581 -11.80 1.14 2.83
N PHE A 582 -10.51 1.48 2.86
CA PHE A 582 -9.54 0.87 3.78
C PHE A 582 -9.96 1.05 5.24
N ASN A 583 -10.39 2.25 5.64
CA ASN A 583 -10.82 2.52 7.02
C ASN A 583 -12.03 1.66 7.42
N GLN A 584 -13.00 1.46 6.52
CA GLN A 584 -14.12 0.55 6.78
C GLN A 584 -13.67 -0.91 6.90
N TRP A 585 -12.76 -1.34 6.03
CA TRP A 585 -12.19 -2.69 6.06
C TRP A 585 -11.36 -2.95 7.34
N ALA A 586 -10.63 -1.94 7.82
CA ALA A 586 -9.77 -2.03 9.00
C ALA A 586 -10.53 -1.88 10.34
N LYS A 587 -11.80 -1.48 10.31
CA LYS A 587 -12.61 -1.19 11.51
C LYS A 587 -12.74 -2.42 12.42
N GLY A 588 -12.57 -2.22 13.72
CA GLY A 588 -12.60 -3.29 14.72
C GLY A 588 -11.34 -4.18 14.75
N THR A 589 -10.32 -3.85 13.96
CA THR A 589 -9.03 -4.56 13.94
C THR A 589 -7.91 -3.69 14.51
N ARG A 590 -6.72 -4.27 14.71
CA ARG A 590 -5.52 -3.49 15.08
C ARG A 590 -5.23 -2.34 14.11
N LEU A 591 -5.58 -2.49 12.83
CA LEU A 591 -5.31 -1.49 11.80
C LEU A 591 -6.28 -0.31 11.83
N GLU A 592 -7.28 -0.31 12.72
CA GLU A 592 -8.18 0.84 12.89
C GLU A 592 -7.38 2.09 13.28
N SER A 593 -6.39 1.95 14.17
CA SER A 593 -5.49 3.01 14.60
C SER A 593 -4.34 3.22 13.61
N TRP A 594 -4.12 4.45 13.13
CA TRP A 594 -3.00 4.76 12.24
C TRP A 594 -1.64 4.54 12.90
N ARG A 595 -1.58 4.52 14.23
CA ARG A 595 -0.35 4.25 14.99
C ARG A 595 0.12 2.80 14.86
N ASP A 596 -0.77 1.91 14.43
CA ASP A 596 -0.52 0.50 14.20
C ASP A 596 -0.54 0.16 12.69
N ARG A 597 -0.66 1.19 11.83
CA ARG A 597 -0.61 1.08 10.37
C ARG A 597 0.81 1.24 9.88
N HIS A 598 1.39 0.13 9.48
CA HIS A 598 2.70 0.08 8.84
C HIS A 598 2.57 -0.25 7.35
N ALA A 599 3.29 0.48 6.49
CA ALA A 599 3.07 0.41 5.03
C ALA A 599 3.33 -0.99 4.42
N ASP A 600 4.33 -1.71 4.91
CA ASP A 600 4.64 -3.08 4.51
C ASP A 600 3.59 -4.10 4.95
N GLU A 601 3.09 -3.97 6.17
CA GLU A 601 2.02 -4.82 6.71
C GLU A 601 0.70 -4.60 5.97
N ILE A 602 0.37 -3.35 5.65
CA ILE A 602 -0.78 -3.04 4.80
C ILE A 602 -0.61 -3.69 3.41
N ALA A 603 0.58 -3.61 2.81
CA ALA A 603 0.85 -4.27 1.54
C ALA A 603 0.66 -5.79 1.62
N ASP A 604 1.11 -6.41 2.72
CA ASP A 604 0.90 -7.84 2.97
C ASP A 604 -0.60 -8.18 3.09
N GLU A 605 -1.35 -7.43 3.90
CA GLU A 605 -2.78 -7.67 4.11
C GLU A 605 -3.61 -7.50 2.83
N LEU A 606 -3.30 -6.47 2.02
CA LEU A 606 -3.98 -6.24 0.76
C LEU A 606 -3.74 -7.39 -0.22
N LEU A 607 -2.49 -7.83 -0.39
CA LEU A 607 -2.15 -8.88 -1.35
C LEU A 607 -2.59 -10.27 -0.91
N GLU A 608 -2.44 -10.59 0.38
CA GLU A 608 -2.91 -11.86 0.92
C GLU A 608 -4.43 -11.93 0.95
N GLY A 609 -5.08 -10.83 1.31
CA GLY A 609 -6.51 -10.66 1.17
C GLY A 609 -6.96 -10.84 -0.28
N ALA A 610 -6.30 -10.20 -1.24
CA ALA A 610 -6.65 -10.32 -2.66
C ALA A 610 -6.53 -11.77 -3.15
N ALA A 611 -5.46 -12.48 -2.74
CA ALA A 611 -5.29 -13.89 -3.06
C ALA A 611 -6.41 -14.76 -2.46
N ARG A 612 -6.87 -14.46 -1.23
CA ARG A 612 -8.02 -15.10 -0.59
C ARG A 612 -9.31 -14.84 -1.37
N VAL A 613 -9.58 -13.59 -1.74
CA VAL A 613 -10.77 -13.19 -2.51
C VAL A 613 -10.81 -13.92 -3.85
N LEU A 614 -9.73 -13.85 -4.64
CA LEU A 614 -9.66 -14.53 -5.94
C LEU A 614 -9.84 -16.05 -5.81
N SER A 615 -9.17 -16.67 -4.84
CA SER A 615 -9.30 -18.12 -4.60
C SER A 615 -10.72 -18.52 -4.19
N ARG A 616 -11.43 -17.67 -3.45
CA ARG A 616 -12.83 -17.90 -3.07
C ARG A 616 -13.75 -17.79 -4.29
N GLU A 617 -13.64 -16.71 -5.07
CA GLU A 617 -14.52 -16.49 -6.22
C GLU A 617 -14.29 -17.52 -7.34
N LEU A 618 -13.03 -17.86 -7.65
CA LEU A 618 -12.72 -18.89 -8.65
C LEU A 618 -13.30 -20.27 -8.26
N ARG A 619 -13.31 -20.61 -6.97
CA ARG A 619 -13.93 -21.86 -6.50
C ARG A 619 -15.45 -21.80 -6.56
N ARG A 620 -16.07 -20.66 -6.26
CA ARG A 620 -17.52 -20.48 -6.38
C ARG A 620 -18.01 -20.65 -7.82
N LEU A 621 -17.17 -20.29 -8.80
CA LEU A 621 -17.46 -20.40 -10.22
C LEU A 621 -17.00 -21.74 -10.84
N ALA A 622 -16.28 -22.58 -10.09
CA ALA A 622 -15.85 -23.89 -10.57
C ALA A 622 -17.05 -24.85 -10.63
N PRO A 623 -17.22 -25.59 -11.74
CA PRO A 623 -18.37 -26.45 -11.99
C PRO A 623 -18.42 -27.71 -11.11
#